data_AF-A0A158M7Q9-F1
#
_entry.id   AF-A0A158M7Q9-F1
#
_cell.length_a   1.000
_cell.length_b   1.000
_cell.length_c   1.000
_cell.angle_alpha   90.00
_cell.angle_beta   90.00
_cell.angle_gamma   90.00
#
_symmetry.space_group_name_H-M   'P 1'
#
loop_
_entity.id
_entity.type
_entity.pdbx_description
1 polymer ?
#
loop_
_entity_poly.entity_id
_entity_poly.type
_entity_poly.pdbx_seq_one_letter_code
_entity_poly.pdbx_strand_id
1 'polypeptide(L)'
;MRYHLIHAAGSQADSFALNNSQVDIGAYRYQLALNQDGTQADDWYLSTSRQSMSETTRNAVMLANVTPTIWNSELFILRSRLGELRGQAPSNSVWGKYITGKNRVTNNVAYDQTMNGFMVGADRQFDLQTARLFVGGLFSYSDSDLKADDSRGKVDSYALGMYTTWLHDSGYYVDGVVKVNRFKTDNDARFNAGTSKANDKTTGVGVSIEAGKHIVIDSFFVEPYLQLAAFRGGKTKYGYSNGVQVEADSVKSVSAEAGLTLGKTFTLDSGALIKPYARIALNH
;
A
#
# COMPACT_ATOMS: atom_id res chain seq x y z
N MET A 1 15.29 -18.64 -23.52
CA MET A 1 16.36 -19.67 -23.41
C MET A 1 15.69 -21.00 -23.10
N ARG A 2 16.06 -22.09 -23.78
CA ARG A 2 15.59 -23.45 -23.48
C ARG A 2 16.69 -24.16 -22.70
N TYR A 3 16.39 -24.68 -21.51
CA TYR A 3 17.33 -25.52 -20.77
C TYR A 3 17.03 -26.97 -21.13
N HIS A 4 18.00 -27.65 -21.72
CA HIS A 4 17.93 -29.08 -22.02
C HIS A 4 18.22 -29.86 -20.74
N LEU A 5 17.35 -30.80 -20.37
CA LEU A 5 17.54 -31.60 -19.14
C LEU A 5 17.75 -33.07 -19.43
N ILE A 6 16.97 -33.64 -20.33
CA ILE A 6 16.95 -35.08 -20.57
C ILE A 6 17.07 -35.30 -22.06
N HIS A 7 18.13 -36.04 -22.44
CA HIS A 7 18.21 -36.68 -23.73
C HIS A 7 17.65 -38.09 -23.59
N ALA A 8 16.59 -38.41 -24.33
CA ALA A 8 16.09 -39.78 -24.42
C ALA A 8 16.26 -40.26 -25.86
N ALA A 9 17.07 -41.30 -26.07
CA ALA A 9 17.24 -41.89 -27.39
C ALA A 9 16.24 -43.03 -27.56
N GLY A 10 15.08 -42.77 -28.19
CA GLY A 10 14.11 -43.80 -28.57
C GLY A 10 13.04 -44.10 -27.52
N SER A 11 12.50 -43.08 -26.86
CA SER A 11 11.53 -43.21 -25.77
C SER A 11 10.10 -42.94 -26.25
N GLN A 12 9.48 -43.93 -26.90
CA GLN A 12 8.03 -43.90 -27.13
C GLN A 12 7.22 -44.28 -25.86
N ALA A 13 7.88 -44.66 -24.75
CA ALA A 13 7.23 -45.26 -23.57
C ALA A 13 7.54 -44.57 -22.23
N ASP A 14 8.59 -43.75 -22.09
CA ASP A 14 8.92 -43.11 -20.81
C ASP A 14 8.39 -41.68 -20.73
N SER A 15 7.65 -41.38 -19.67
CA SER A 15 7.15 -40.03 -19.38
C SER A 15 7.90 -39.44 -18.19
N PHE A 16 8.46 -38.24 -18.39
CA PHE A 16 9.11 -37.49 -17.32
C PHE A 16 8.16 -36.40 -16.84
N ALA A 17 8.11 -36.19 -15.53
CA ALA A 17 7.35 -35.12 -14.92
C ALA A 17 8.21 -34.40 -13.88
N LEU A 18 7.99 -33.10 -13.75
CA LEU A 18 8.49 -32.37 -12.59
C LEU A 18 7.64 -32.75 -11.38
N ASN A 19 8.30 -32.95 -10.24
CA ASN A 19 7.58 -33.03 -8.98
C ASN A 19 6.88 -31.67 -8.75
N ASN A 20 5.54 -31.68 -8.62
CA ASN A 20 4.65 -30.51 -8.62
C ASN A 20 4.39 -29.82 -9.99
N SER A 21 4.67 -30.51 -11.11
CA SER A 21 4.40 -30.07 -12.50
C SER A 21 5.15 -28.82 -12.99
N GLN A 22 5.75 -28.03 -12.08
CA GLN A 22 6.41 -26.76 -12.37
C GLN A 22 7.64 -26.57 -11.47
N VAL A 23 8.64 -25.82 -11.94
CA VAL A 23 9.84 -25.46 -11.18
C VAL A 23 10.14 -23.96 -11.28
N ASP A 24 10.44 -23.32 -10.15
CA ASP A 24 10.88 -21.93 -10.11
C ASP A 24 12.40 -21.86 -10.25
N ILE A 25 12.89 -21.12 -11.26
CA ILE A 25 14.32 -20.86 -11.46
C ILE A 25 14.51 -19.35 -11.59
N GLY A 26 15.13 -18.75 -10.58
CA GLY A 26 15.27 -17.30 -10.49
C GLY A 26 13.91 -16.59 -10.49
N ALA A 27 13.75 -15.66 -11.43
CA ALA A 27 12.56 -14.81 -11.53
C ALA A 27 11.35 -15.48 -12.21
N TYR A 28 11.55 -16.62 -12.85
CA TYR A 28 10.57 -17.25 -13.74
C TYR A 28 10.21 -18.66 -13.27
N ARG A 29 8.99 -19.06 -13.63
CA ARG A 29 8.50 -20.42 -13.48
C ARG A 29 8.58 -21.18 -14.80
N TYR A 30 8.96 -22.45 -14.71
CA TYR A 30 9.19 -23.33 -15.83
C TYR A 30 8.37 -24.61 -15.71
N GLN A 31 7.99 -25.18 -16.84
CA GLN A 31 7.34 -26.48 -16.98
C GLN A 31 8.20 -27.39 -17.84
N LEU A 32 8.07 -28.69 -17.65
CA LEU A 32 8.71 -29.66 -18.53
C LEU A 32 7.91 -29.77 -19.82
N ALA A 33 8.57 -29.62 -20.97
CA ALA A 33 7.97 -29.75 -22.29
C ALA A 33 8.80 -30.72 -23.14
N LEU A 34 8.11 -31.53 -23.93
CA LEU A 34 8.71 -32.45 -24.89
C LEU A 34 8.98 -31.72 -26.21
N ASN A 35 10.12 -31.99 -26.83
CA ASN A 35 10.45 -31.49 -28.16
C ASN A 35 9.74 -32.33 -29.22
N GLN A 36 8.84 -31.72 -29.98
CA GLN A 36 8.08 -32.40 -31.05
C GLN A 36 8.62 -32.06 -32.46
N ASP A 37 9.66 -31.24 -32.56
CA ASP A 37 10.26 -30.85 -33.84
C ASP A 37 11.42 -31.80 -34.23
N GLY A 38 11.39 -32.28 -35.47
CA GLY A 38 12.20 -33.40 -35.98
C GLY A 38 13.72 -33.28 -35.84
N THR A 39 14.36 -34.46 -35.76
CA THR A 39 15.76 -34.82 -35.45
C THR A 39 16.11 -35.07 -33.97
N GLN A 40 15.27 -34.65 -33.00
CA GLN A 40 15.40 -34.97 -31.55
C GLN A 40 14.01 -35.10 -30.89
N ALA A 41 13.15 -35.96 -31.45
CA ALA A 41 11.72 -36.06 -31.11
C ALA A 41 11.37 -36.58 -29.69
N ASP A 42 12.37 -36.75 -28.82
CA ASP A 42 12.24 -37.36 -27.49
C ASP A 42 12.91 -36.53 -26.37
N ASP A 43 13.41 -35.33 -26.68
CA ASP A 43 14.15 -34.51 -25.72
C ASP A 43 13.23 -33.64 -24.85
N TRP A 44 13.50 -33.58 -23.55
CA TRP A 44 12.73 -32.79 -22.59
C TRP A 44 13.47 -31.54 -22.17
N TYR A 45 12.78 -30.40 -22.24
CA TYR A 45 13.32 -29.09 -21.89
C TYR A 45 12.43 -28.35 -20.90
N LEU A 46 13.03 -27.43 -20.15
CA LEU A 46 12.26 -26.44 -19.40
C LEU A 46 11.77 -25.35 -20.35
N SER A 47 10.46 -25.26 -20.48
CA SER A 47 9.76 -24.22 -21.20
C SER A 47 9.13 -23.25 -20.21
N THR A 48 9.25 -21.96 -20.48
CA THR A 48 8.42 -20.95 -19.83
C THR A 48 7.12 -20.86 -20.61
N SER A 49 5.96 -21.04 -19.99
CA SER A 49 4.79 -20.37 -20.55
C SER A 49 5.07 -18.87 -20.41
N ARG A 50 5.00 -18.11 -21.51
CA ARG A 50 5.23 -16.66 -21.46
C ARG A 50 4.27 -16.08 -20.40
N GLN A 51 4.81 -15.62 -19.26
CA GLN A 51 4.19 -14.83 -18.16
C GLN A 51 4.10 -15.45 -16.75
N SER A 52 4.52 -16.69 -16.46
CA SER A 52 4.50 -17.13 -15.05
C SER A 52 5.72 -16.64 -14.25
N MET A 53 5.53 -15.56 -13.48
CA MET A 53 6.47 -15.13 -12.43
C MET A 53 6.68 -16.26 -11.41
N SER A 54 7.91 -16.44 -10.91
CA SER A 54 8.17 -17.36 -9.78
C SER A 54 7.45 -16.89 -8.51
N GLU A 55 7.20 -17.79 -7.55
CA GLU A 55 6.59 -17.39 -6.27
C GLU A 55 7.46 -16.36 -5.54
N THR A 56 8.79 -16.46 -5.68
CA THR A 56 9.72 -15.45 -5.16
C THR A 56 9.40 -14.07 -5.72
N THR A 57 9.25 -13.96 -7.04
CA THR A 57 8.99 -12.69 -7.73
C THR A 57 7.61 -12.17 -7.38
N ARG A 58 6.59 -13.04 -7.35
CA ARG A 58 5.23 -12.65 -6.96
C ARG A 58 5.22 -12.08 -5.55
N ASN A 59 5.89 -12.76 -4.62
CA ASN A 59 5.97 -12.32 -3.25
C ASN A 59 6.75 -10.99 -3.10
N ALA A 60 7.87 -10.84 -3.80
CA ALA A 60 8.62 -9.58 -3.82
C ALA A 60 7.78 -8.41 -4.33
N VAL A 61 6.98 -8.62 -5.39
CA VAL A 61 6.05 -7.61 -5.92
C VAL A 61 4.92 -7.32 -4.93
N MET A 62 4.37 -8.32 -4.24
CA MET A 62 3.38 -8.11 -3.18
C MET A 62 3.93 -7.22 -2.06
N LEU A 63 5.12 -7.55 -1.53
CA LEU A 63 5.79 -6.78 -0.48
C LEU A 63 6.19 -5.37 -0.93
N ALA A 64 6.50 -5.18 -2.21
CA ALA A 64 6.72 -3.86 -2.78
C ALA A 64 5.41 -3.03 -2.80
N ASN A 65 4.30 -3.63 -3.24
CA ASN A 65 3.01 -2.97 -3.41
C ASN A 65 2.28 -2.65 -2.10
N VAL A 66 2.63 -3.29 -0.99
CA VAL A 66 1.95 -3.04 0.30
C VAL A 66 2.38 -1.71 0.92
N THR A 67 3.64 -1.28 0.74
CA THR A 67 4.17 -0.09 1.41
C THR A 67 3.46 1.22 1.02
N PRO A 68 3.14 1.48 -0.27
CA PRO A 68 2.31 2.64 -0.65
C PRO A 68 0.87 2.50 -0.15
N THR A 69 0.34 1.29 -0.09
CA THR A 69 -1.04 1.04 0.37
C THR A 69 -1.21 1.34 1.85
N ILE A 70 -0.25 0.92 2.69
CA ILE A 70 -0.19 1.29 4.13
C ILE A 70 -0.09 2.82 4.26
N TRP A 71 0.84 3.44 3.52
CA TRP A 71 1.04 4.88 3.55
C TRP A 71 -0.25 5.66 3.25
N ASN A 72 -0.93 5.30 2.16
CA ASN A 72 -2.17 5.94 1.69
C ASN A 72 -3.32 5.73 2.67
N SER A 73 -3.44 4.53 3.25
CA SER A 73 -4.50 4.24 4.22
C SER A 73 -4.32 5.05 5.52
N GLU A 74 -3.08 5.15 6.02
CA GLU A 74 -2.76 6.03 7.15
C GLU A 74 -3.04 7.50 6.84
N LEU A 75 -2.70 7.96 5.62
CA LEU A 75 -2.98 9.33 5.16
C LEU A 75 -4.49 9.60 5.10
N PHE A 76 -5.27 8.65 4.58
CA PHE A 76 -6.73 8.76 4.52
C PHE A 76 -7.36 8.96 5.91
N ILE A 77 -6.90 8.21 6.92
CA ILE A 77 -7.36 8.38 8.31
C ILE A 77 -6.94 9.75 8.88
N LEU A 78 -5.73 10.23 8.55
CA LEU A 78 -5.30 11.56 8.98
C LEU A 78 -6.22 12.66 8.42
N ARG A 79 -6.71 12.55 7.19
CA ARG A 79 -7.58 13.55 6.54
C ARG A 79 -8.87 13.85 7.31
N SER A 80 -9.37 12.95 8.17
CA SER A 80 -10.52 13.28 9.02
C SER A 80 -10.23 14.41 10.01
N ARG A 81 -8.94 14.68 10.31
CA ARG A 81 -8.48 15.75 11.20
C ARG A 81 -8.91 17.11 10.67
N LEU A 82 -8.86 17.30 9.36
CA LEU A 82 -9.28 18.52 8.68
C LEU A 82 -10.75 18.89 9.00
N GLY A 83 -11.64 17.89 9.09
CA GLY A 83 -13.04 18.10 9.47
C GLY A 83 -13.21 18.54 10.93
N GLU A 84 -12.41 17.98 11.83
CA GLU A 84 -12.40 18.33 13.26
C GLU A 84 -11.87 19.75 13.51
N LEU A 85 -10.82 20.16 12.77
CA LEU A 85 -10.18 21.48 12.89
C LEU A 85 -11.11 22.65 12.53
N ARG A 86 -12.12 22.42 11.68
CA ARG A 86 -13.10 23.44 11.31
C ARG A 86 -14.14 23.72 12.40
N GLY A 87 -14.24 22.85 13.40
CA GLY A 87 -15.08 23.08 14.58
C GLY A 87 -14.43 24.05 15.57
N GLN A 88 -14.87 23.97 16.82
CA GLN A 88 -14.22 24.64 17.96
C GLN A 88 -13.01 23.82 18.43
N ALA A 89 -12.04 23.58 17.55
CA ALA A 89 -10.79 22.95 17.95
C ALA A 89 -10.08 23.87 18.96
N PRO A 90 -9.68 23.37 20.14
CA PRO A 90 -8.90 24.17 21.08
C PRO A 90 -7.58 24.62 20.45
N SER A 91 -7.05 25.78 20.88
CA SER A 91 -5.79 26.32 20.33
C SER A 91 -4.59 25.39 20.49
N ASN A 92 -4.64 24.45 21.44
CA ASN A 92 -3.73 23.32 21.51
C ASN A 92 -4.58 22.05 21.62
N SER A 93 -4.32 21.06 20.79
CA SER A 93 -5.11 19.84 20.76
C SER A 93 -4.25 18.60 20.80
N VAL A 94 -4.81 17.54 21.37
CA VAL A 94 -4.30 16.17 21.28
C VAL A 94 -5.43 15.30 20.74
N TRP A 95 -5.09 14.32 19.92
CA TRP A 95 -6.07 13.46 19.28
C TRP A 95 -5.52 12.05 19.07
N GLY A 96 -6.43 11.09 18.94
CA GLY A 96 -6.12 9.70 18.66
C GLY A 96 -7.12 9.12 17.67
N LYS A 97 -6.65 8.26 16.78
CA LYS A 97 -7.45 7.60 15.75
C LYS A 97 -7.11 6.13 15.67
N TYR A 98 -8.12 5.30 15.46
CA TYR A 98 -7.93 3.91 15.09
C TYR A 98 -7.77 3.81 13.58
N ILE A 99 -6.76 3.07 13.14
CA ILE A 99 -6.52 2.77 11.73
C ILE A 99 -7.11 1.39 11.47
N THR A 100 -7.95 1.29 10.44
CA THR A 100 -8.41 -0.01 9.93
C THR A 100 -8.68 0.07 8.45
N GLY A 101 -8.45 -1.03 7.73
CA GLY A 101 -8.70 -1.09 6.31
C GLY A 101 -8.59 -2.50 5.76
N LYS A 102 -9.31 -2.74 4.67
CA LYS A 102 -9.15 -3.94 3.85
C LYS A 102 -8.91 -3.51 2.41
N ASN A 103 -7.80 -3.93 1.83
CA ASN A 103 -7.47 -3.64 0.43
C ASN A 103 -7.37 -4.97 -0.32
N ARG A 104 -8.00 -5.04 -1.49
CA ARG A 104 -7.84 -6.15 -2.43
C ARG A 104 -7.07 -5.63 -3.63
N VAL A 105 -5.86 -6.14 -3.82
CA VAL A 105 -5.03 -5.83 -4.99
C VAL A 105 -5.19 -6.97 -5.98
N THR A 106 -5.44 -6.64 -7.25
CA THR A 106 -5.65 -7.62 -8.32
C THR A 106 -4.63 -7.49 -9.47
N ASN A 107 -3.93 -6.36 -9.55
CA ASN A 107 -2.98 -6.08 -10.63
C ASN A 107 -1.64 -6.81 -10.39
N ASN A 108 -1.18 -7.56 -11.40
CA ASN A 108 0.05 -8.37 -11.44
C ASN A 108 0.10 -9.53 -10.42
N VAL A 109 0.00 -9.22 -9.13
CA VAL A 109 -0.01 -10.18 -8.02
C VAL A 109 -1.23 -9.87 -7.16
N ALA A 110 -2.18 -10.81 -7.15
CA ALA A 110 -3.40 -10.66 -6.37
C ALA A 110 -3.12 -10.99 -4.90
N TYR A 111 -3.58 -10.11 -3.99
CA TYR A 111 -3.53 -10.36 -2.56
C TYR A 111 -4.60 -9.54 -1.82
N ASP A 112 -5.05 -10.08 -0.70
CA ASP A 112 -5.89 -9.39 0.26
C ASP A 112 -5.01 -8.86 1.41
N GLN A 113 -5.15 -7.58 1.72
CA GLN A 113 -4.52 -6.91 2.86
C GLN A 113 -5.58 -6.57 3.90
N THR A 114 -5.33 -6.92 5.16
CA THR A 114 -6.10 -6.41 6.31
C THR A 114 -5.14 -5.63 7.20
N MET A 115 -5.49 -4.38 7.51
CA MET A 115 -4.66 -3.47 8.29
C MET A 115 -5.39 -3.02 9.55
N ASN A 116 -4.67 -2.96 10.66
CA ASN A 116 -5.14 -2.37 11.91
C ASN A 116 -4.03 -1.53 12.55
N GLY A 117 -4.39 -0.59 13.41
CA GLY A 117 -3.39 0.23 14.08
C GLY A 117 -3.98 1.43 14.80
N PHE A 118 -3.09 2.33 15.20
CA PHE A 118 -3.49 3.59 15.81
C PHE A 118 -2.58 4.72 15.34
N MET A 119 -3.13 5.91 15.38
CA MET A 119 -2.41 7.16 15.15
C MET A 119 -2.74 8.11 16.28
N VAL A 120 -1.72 8.79 16.78
CA VAL A 120 -1.86 9.84 17.79
C VAL A 120 -1.13 11.08 17.32
N GLY A 121 -1.64 12.24 17.70
CA GLY A 121 -1.01 13.49 17.32
C GLY A 121 -1.37 14.63 18.24
N ALA A 122 -0.67 15.73 18.04
CA ALA A 122 -0.92 16.99 18.71
C ALA A 122 -0.66 18.13 17.74
N ASP A 123 -1.48 19.18 17.82
CA ASP A 123 -1.32 20.39 17.04
C ASP A 123 -1.58 21.65 17.85
N ARG A 124 -1.06 22.76 17.33
CA ARG A 124 -1.29 24.11 17.83
C ARG A 124 -1.88 24.98 16.73
N GLN A 125 -2.90 25.75 17.09
CA GLN A 125 -3.49 26.82 16.28
C GLN A 125 -2.69 28.11 16.44
N PHE A 126 -2.46 28.78 15.32
CA PHE A 126 -1.97 30.15 15.23
C PHE A 126 -3.04 30.98 14.52
N ASP A 127 -3.54 32.00 15.19
CA ASP A 127 -4.49 32.95 14.61
C ASP A 127 -3.76 33.94 13.72
N LEU A 128 -4.23 34.05 12.47
CA LEU A 128 -3.81 35.03 11.48
C LEU A 128 -4.98 35.98 11.23
N GLN A 129 -4.74 37.12 10.58
CA GLN A 129 -5.77 38.15 10.41
C GLN A 129 -7.05 37.66 9.70
N THR A 130 -6.92 36.76 8.72
CA THR A 130 -8.05 36.21 7.94
C THR A 130 -8.02 34.68 7.83
N ALA A 131 -7.28 34.04 8.73
CA ALA A 131 -7.01 32.62 8.63
C ALA A 131 -6.61 32.01 9.99
N ARG A 132 -6.72 30.69 10.08
CA ARG A 132 -6.14 29.88 11.15
C ARG A 132 -5.14 28.91 10.56
N LEU A 133 -3.94 28.85 11.16
CA LEU A 133 -2.91 27.88 10.80
C LEU A 133 -2.76 26.86 11.92
N PHE A 134 -2.88 25.58 11.61
CA PHE A 134 -2.55 24.49 12.51
C PHE A 134 -1.22 23.89 12.11
N VAL A 135 -0.35 23.66 13.09
CA VAL A 135 0.91 22.93 12.90
C VAL A 135 0.96 21.81 13.91
N GLY A 136 1.16 20.58 13.44
CA GLY A 136 1.12 19.40 14.28
C GLY A 136 2.13 18.34 13.93
N GLY A 137 2.33 17.46 14.90
CA GLY A 137 3.12 16.24 14.76
C GLY A 137 2.25 15.02 15.05
N LEU A 138 2.63 13.89 14.47
CA LEU A 138 1.95 12.61 14.69
C LEU A 138 2.93 11.45 14.77
N PHE A 139 2.46 10.41 15.45
CA PHE A 139 3.03 9.07 15.43
C PHE A 139 1.93 8.08 15.03
N SER A 140 2.27 7.09 14.22
CA SER A 140 1.37 5.95 13.97
C SER A 140 2.09 4.62 14.05
N TYR A 141 1.34 3.62 14.50
CA TYR A 141 1.70 2.22 14.38
C TYR A 141 0.57 1.49 13.65
N SER A 142 0.92 0.66 12.68
CA SER A 142 -0.03 -0.22 12.03
C SER A 142 0.59 -1.59 11.75
N ASP A 143 -0.21 -2.64 11.84
CA ASP A 143 0.09 -3.97 11.34
C ASP A 143 -0.75 -4.25 10.09
N SER A 144 -0.20 -5.03 9.16
CA SER A 144 -0.86 -5.45 7.94
C SER A 144 -0.61 -6.93 7.68
N ASP A 145 -1.68 -7.72 7.69
CA ASP A 145 -1.66 -9.10 7.24
C ASP A 145 -1.95 -9.17 5.74
N LEU A 146 -1.10 -9.89 5.01
CA LEU A 146 -1.18 -10.10 3.57
C LEU A 146 -1.44 -11.58 3.27
N LYS A 147 -2.45 -11.83 2.45
CA LYS A 147 -2.83 -13.18 2.01
C LYS A 147 -2.90 -13.22 0.49
N ALA A 148 -2.02 -14.00 -0.11
CA ALA A 148 -2.12 -14.44 -1.50
C ALA A 148 -2.34 -15.96 -1.53
N ASP A 149 -2.59 -16.53 -2.72
CA ASP A 149 -2.92 -17.95 -2.87
C ASP A 149 -1.85 -18.88 -2.24
N ASP A 150 -0.57 -18.61 -2.52
CA ASP A 150 0.57 -19.45 -2.10
C ASP A 150 1.58 -18.73 -1.18
N SER A 151 1.24 -17.53 -0.68
CA SER A 151 2.12 -16.78 0.23
C SER A 151 1.36 -15.98 1.28
N ARG A 152 2.02 -15.77 2.42
CA ARG A 152 1.55 -14.90 3.49
C ARG A 152 2.67 -13.96 3.90
N GLY A 153 2.30 -12.71 4.12
CA GLY A 153 3.21 -11.68 4.62
C GLY A 153 2.58 -10.95 5.79
N LYS A 154 3.42 -10.45 6.69
CA LYS A 154 3.04 -9.51 7.72
C LYS A 154 3.95 -8.30 7.63
N VAL A 155 3.37 -7.10 7.71
CA VAL A 155 4.13 -5.84 7.69
C VAL A 155 3.71 -4.98 8.87
N ASP A 156 4.66 -4.68 9.74
CA ASP A 156 4.51 -3.66 10.79
C ASP A 156 5.08 -2.32 10.29
N SER A 157 4.34 -1.25 10.47
CA SER A 157 4.70 0.11 10.08
C SER A 157 4.75 1.01 11.32
N TYR A 158 5.86 1.70 11.49
CA TYR A 158 6.04 2.76 12.50
C TYR A 158 6.29 4.06 11.79
N ALA A 159 5.45 5.06 12.00
CA ALA A 159 5.54 6.32 11.30
C ALA A 159 5.68 7.51 12.24
N LEU A 160 6.45 8.50 11.80
CA LEU A 160 6.51 9.83 12.38
C LEU A 160 6.21 10.85 11.29
N GLY A 161 5.36 11.81 11.58
CA GLY A 161 4.92 12.80 10.60
C GLY A 161 4.69 14.17 11.20
N MET A 162 4.64 15.14 10.29
CA MET A 162 4.23 16.51 10.56
C MET A 162 3.15 16.90 9.57
N TYR A 163 2.26 17.78 10.00
CA TYR A 163 1.24 18.33 9.12
C TYR A 163 1.01 19.81 9.42
N THR A 164 0.53 20.50 8.40
CA THR A 164 0.12 21.89 8.47
C THR A 164 -1.21 22.07 7.77
N THR A 165 -2.17 22.68 8.45
CA THR A 165 -3.49 22.96 7.88
C THR A 165 -3.78 24.45 7.96
N TRP A 166 -3.88 25.11 6.83
CA TRP A 166 -4.26 26.51 6.72
C TRP A 166 -5.73 26.61 6.33
N LEU A 167 -6.52 27.30 7.15
CA LEU A 167 -7.96 27.52 6.96
C LEU A 167 -8.22 29.02 6.82
N HIS A 168 -8.67 29.49 5.66
CA HIS A 168 -9.04 30.89 5.43
C HIS A 168 -10.52 31.14 5.76
N ASP A 169 -10.85 32.35 6.20
CA ASP A 169 -12.22 32.73 6.59
C ASP A 169 -13.21 32.68 5.42
N SER A 170 -12.71 32.82 4.18
CA SER A 170 -13.52 32.65 2.96
C SER A 170 -13.77 31.18 2.55
N GLY A 171 -13.32 30.23 3.39
CA GLY A 171 -13.54 28.79 3.22
C GLY A 171 -12.46 28.04 2.45
N TYR A 172 -11.51 28.74 1.81
CA TYR A 172 -10.35 28.07 1.20
C TYR A 172 -9.49 27.41 2.27
N TYR A 173 -8.89 26.27 1.92
CA TYR A 173 -7.92 25.63 2.78
C TYR A 173 -6.80 24.98 1.98
N VAL A 174 -5.67 24.77 2.67
CA VAL A 174 -4.56 23.95 2.21
C VAL A 174 -4.11 23.08 3.37
N ASP A 175 -3.98 21.78 3.13
CA ASP A 175 -3.46 20.79 4.07
C ASP A 175 -2.20 20.15 3.49
N GLY A 176 -1.14 20.09 4.28
CA GLY A 176 0.14 19.52 3.88
C GLY A 176 0.62 18.51 4.90
N VAL A 177 1.12 17.37 4.44
CA VAL A 177 1.62 16.28 5.29
C VAL A 177 2.97 15.82 4.77
N VAL A 178 3.90 15.60 5.69
CA VAL A 178 5.13 14.83 5.44
C VAL A 178 5.25 13.77 6.54
N LYS A 179 5.62 12.56 6.16
CA LYS A 179 5.74 11.45 7.11
C LYS A 179 6.83 10.47 6.61
N VAL A 180 7.45 9.81 7.57
CA VAL A 180 8.47 8.78 7.33
C VAL A 180 7.99 7.52 8.03
N ASN A 181 8.02 6.40 7.31
CA ASN A 181 7.61 5.10 7.81
C ASN A 181 8.82 4.16 7.84
N ARG A 182 8.96 3.41 8.93
CA ARG A 182 9.81 2.23 9.04
C ARG A 182 8.93 1.00 8.92
N PHE A 183 9.11 0.24 7.85
CA PHE A 183 8.41 -1.02 7.60
C PHE A 183 9.29 -2.18 8.07
N LYS A 184 8.74 -3.07 8.88
CA LYS A 184 9.31 -4.37 9.19
C LYS A 184 8.42 -5.42 8.54
N THR A 185 9.02 -6.27 7.73
CA THR A 185 8.30 -7.26 6.95
C THR A 185 8.77 -8.63 7.38
N ASP A 186 7.84 -9.49 7.78
CA ASP A 186 8.06 -10.91 8.00
C ASP A 186 7.24 -11.69 6.97
N ASN A 187 7.86 -12.66 6.30
CA ASN A 187 7.23 -13.30 5.16
C ASN A 187 7.47 -14.81 5.12
N ASP A 188 6.38 -15.56 4.93
CA ASP A 188 6.38 -17.00 4.70
C ASP A 188 5.92 -17.27 3.26
N ALA A 189 6.86 -17.65 2.38
CA ALA A 189 6.57 -17.98 0.98
C ALA A 189 6.67 -19.49 0.74
N ARG A 190 5.71 -20.07 0.02
CA ARG A 190 5.73 -21.49 -0.36
C ARG A 190 6.55 -21.68 -1.65
N PHE A 191 7.62 -22.44 -1.55
CA PHE A 191 8.43 -22.89 -2.70
C PHE A 191 8.16 -24.37 -2.99
N ASN A 192 8.63 -24.86 -4.16
CA ASN A 192 8.52 -26.28 -4.51
C ASN A 192 9.18 -27.22 -3.50
N ALA A 193 10.24 -26.74 -2.81
CA ALA A 193 10.93 -27.47 -1.75
C ALA A 193 10.32 -27.27 -0.35
N GLY A 194 9.20 -26.56 -0.22
CA GLY A 194 8.54 -26.23 1.04
C GLY A 194 8.50 -24.73 1.34
N THR A 195 7.93 -24.36 2.49
CA THR A 195 7.84 -22.96 2.95
C THR A 195 9.22 -22.45 3.37
N SER A 196 9.58 -21.23 2.95
CA SER A 196 10.77 -20.53 3.42
C SER A 196 10.44 -19.15 3.95
N LYS A 197 11.22 -18.73 4.95
CA LYS A 197 11.00 -17.46 5.67
C LYS A 197 11.99 -16.40 5.24
N ALA A 198 11.55 -15.15 5.23
CA ALA A 198 12.41 -13.98 5.04
C ALA A 198 11.93 -12.80 5.89
N ASN A 199 12.88 -12.00 6.38
CA ASN A 199 12.59 -10.78 7.13
C ASN A 199 13.29 -9.59 6.45
N ASP A 200 12.63 -8.45 6.39
CA ASP A 200 13.16 -7.21 5.81
C ASP A 200 12.85 -5.98 6.67
N LYS A 201 13.67 -4.93 6.53
CA LYS A 201 13.43 -3.62 7.13
C LYS A 201 13.69 -2.51 6.14
N THR A 202 12.62 -1.90 5.67
CA THR A 202 12.68 -0.81 4.69
C THR A 202 12.18 0.50 5.30
N THR A 203 12.70 1.63 4.84
CA THR A 203 12.20 2.97 5.21
C THR A 203 11.55 3.60 3.99
N GLY A 204 10.42 4.27 4.18
CA GLY A 204 9.77 5.05 3.14
C GLY A 204 9.49 6.48 3.61
N VAL A 205 9.43 7.40 2.67
CA VAL A 205 9.03 8.79 2.90
C VAL A 205 7.91 9.15 1.95
N GLY A 206 6.95 9.92 2.42
CA GLY A 206 5.92 10.46 1.57
C GLY A 206 5.50 11.87 1.97
N VAL A 207 4.84 12.51 1.01
CA VAL A 207 4.31 13.86 1.12
C VAL A 207 2.93 13.90 0.49
N SER A 208 2.05 14.75 1.02
CA SER A 208 0.80 15.09 0.36
C SER A 208 0.48 16.56 0.53
N ILE A 209 -0.21 17.10 -0.46
CA ILE A 209 -0.84 18.41 -0.40
C ILE A 209 -2.27 18.29 -0.89
N GLU A 210 -3.21 18.82 -0.12
CA GLU A 210 -4.62 18.92 -0.46
C GLU A 210 -5.04 20.39 -0.40
N ALA A 211 -5.77 20.84 -1.40
CA ALA A 211 -6.34 22.19 -1.41
C ALA A 211 -7.80 22.11 -1.83
N GLY A 212 -8.65 22.91 -1.19
CA GLY A 212 -10.06 22.91 -1.47
C GLY A 212 -10.76 24.15 -0.95
N LYS A 213 -12.09 24.15 -1.08
CA LYS A 213 -12.93 25.24 -0.59
C LYS A 213 -14.15 24.70 0.12
N HIS A 214 -14.30 25.03 1.39
CA HIS A 214 -15.48 24.74 2.17
C HIS A 214 -16.56 25.79 1.88
N ILE A 215 -17.67 25.39 1.26
CA ILE A 215 -18.78 26.27 0.89
C ILE A 215 -19.99 25.86 1.71
N VAL A 216 -20.49 26.77 2.56
CA VAL A 216 -21.67 26.55 3.40
C VAL A 216 -22.90 27.17 2.75
N ILE A 217 -23.99 26.41 2.68
CA ILE A 217 -25.29 26.81 2.15
C ILE A 217 -26.34 26.38 3.18
N ASP A 218 -26.83 27.33 3.97
CA ASP A 218 -27.66 27.08 5.16
C ASP A 218 -26.99 26.09 6.13
N SER A 219 -27.59 24.90 6.30
CA SER A 219 -27.04 23.81 7.13
C SER A 219 -26.22 22.80 6.33
N PHE A 220 -26.19 22.92 5.00
CA PHE A 220 -25.42 22.05 4.12
C PHE A 220 -24.03 22.63 3.84
N PHE A 221 -23.09 21.77 3.50
CA PHE A 221 -21.82 22.19 2.95
C PHE A 221 -21.40 21.31 1.78
N VAL A 222 -20.66 21.94 0.87
CA VAL A 222 -19.97 21.28 -0.23
C VAL A 222 -18.50 21.70 -0.22
N GLU A 223 -17.62 20.73 -0.41
CA GLU A 223 -16.18 20.93 -0.33
C GLU A 223 -15.48 20.22 -1.49
N PRO A 224 -15.36 20.89 -2.66
CA PRO A 224 -14.49 20.42 -3.72
C PRO A 224 -13.02 20.53 -3.28
N TYR A 225 -12.21 19.55 -3.67
CA TYR A 225 -10.79 19.53 -3.38
C TYR A 225 -9.98 18.83 -4.47
N LEU A 226 -8.70 19.16 -4.49
CA LEU A 226 -7.66 18.46 -5.23
C LEU A 226 -6.57 18.03 -4.25
N GLN A 227 -6.02 16.84 -4.44
CA GLN A 227 -4.91 16.32 -3.67
C GLN A 227 -3.83 15.75 -4.60
N LEU A 228 -2.58 16.03 -4.26
CA LEU A 228 -1.41 15.35 -4.82
C LEU A 228 -0.69 14.64 -3.68
N ALA A 229 -0.34 13.38 -3.88
CA ALA A 229 0.49 12.63 -2.95
C ALA A 229 1.61 11.91 -3.68
N ALA A 230 2.77 11.82 -3.03
CA ALA A 230 3.93 11.09 -3.52
C ALA A 230 4.55 10.30 -2.38
N PHE A 231 4.94 9.06 -2.67
CA PHE A 231 5.59 8.15 -1.75
C PHE A 231 6.78 7.49 -2.43
N ARG A 232 7.87 7.33 -1.67
CA ARG A 232 9.06 6.59 -2.07
C ARG A 232 9.48 5.64 -0.96
N GLY A 233 9.41 4.35 -1.24
CA GLY A 233 10.02 3.29 -0.43
C GLY A 233 11.49 3.12 -0.78
N GLY A 234 12.31 2.79 0.21
CA GLY A 234 13.71 2.43 0.03
C GLY A 234 13.88 1.15 -0.81
N LYS A 235 15.12 0.90 -1.23
CA LYS A 235 15.49 -0.40 -1.81
C LYS A 235 15.43 -1.47 -0.73
N THR A 236 15.13 -2.70 -1.12
CA THR A 236 15.11 -3.85 -0.21
C THR A 236 16.07 -4.94 -0.68
N LYS A 237 16.70 -5.62 0.27
CA LYS A 237 17.56 -6.77 0.04
C LYS A 237 17.36 -7.77 1.17
N TYR A 238 16.83 -8.94 0.85
CA TYR A 238 16.57 -9.99 1.84
C TYR A 238 16.79 -11.39 1.25
N GLY A 239 17.13 -12.33 2.12
CA GLY A 239 17.34 -13.73 1.77
C GLY A 239 16.28 -14.61 2.40
N TYR A 240 15.82 -15.60 1.65
CA TYR A 240 15.00 -16.70 2.17
C TYR A 240 15.89 -17.79 2.78
N SER A 241 15.33 -18.55 3.73
CA SER A 241 16.00 -19.68 4.37
C SER A 241 16.45 -20.80 3.41
N ASN A 242 15.89 -20.88 2.20
CA ASN A 242 16.32 -21.80 1.13
C ASN A 242 17.46 -21.25 0.25
N GLY A 243 18.05 -20.11 0.61
CA GLY A 243 19.19 -19.50 -0.10
C GLY A 243 18.83 -18.52 -1.21
N VAL A 244 17.55 -18.39 -1.57
CA VAL A 244 17.11 -17.41 -2.58
C VAL A 244 17.31 -15.99 -2.05
N GLN A 245 17.97 -15.14 -2.83
CA GLN A 245 18.15 -13.72 -2.53
C GLN A 245 17.22 -12.87 -3.39
N VAL A 246 16.60 -11.87 -2.77
CA VAL A 246 15.77 -10.87 -3.44
C VAL A 246 16.42 -9.51 -3.25
N GLU A 247 16.63 -8.82 -4.36
CA GLU A 247 16.98 -7.41 -4.40
C GLU A 247 15.91 -6.70 -5.22
N ALA A 248 15.25 -5.70 -4.62
CA ALA A 248 14.29 -4.87 -5.33
C ALA A 248 14.65 -3.39 -5.16
N ASP A 249 14.51 -2.66 -6.26
CA ASP A 249 14.73 -1.22 -6.31
C ASP A 249 13.64 -0.47 -5.53
N SER A 250 13.84 0.84 -5.38
CA SER A 250 12.92 1.71 -4.64
C SER A 250 11.52 1.68 -5.23
N VAL A 251 10.52 1.48 -4.38
CA VAL A 251 9.10 1.65 -4.74
C VAL A 251 8.79 3.14 -4.86
N LYS A 252 8.03 3.52 -5.88
CA LYS A 252 7.53 4.89 -6.07
C LYS A 252 6.04 4.84 -6.34
N SER A 253 5.30 5.74 -5.71
CA SER A 253 3.89 5.96 -5.97
C SER A 253 3.64 7.46 -6.04
N VAL A 254 2.89 7.88 -7.04
CA VAL A 254 2.37 9.24 -7.16
C VAL A 254 0.89 9.08 -7.43
N SER A 255 0.07 9.88 -6.76
CA SER A 255 -1.37 9.87 -6.97
C SER A 255 -1.90 11.29 -7.06
N ALA A 256 -2.86 11.49 -7.95
CA ALA A 256 -3.64 12.71 -8.05
C ALA A 256 -5.11 12.39 -7.81
N GLU A 257 -5.72 13.08 -6.85
CA GLU A 257 -7.11 12.89 -6.47
C GLU A 257 -7.89 14.18 -6.65
N ALA A 258 -9.05 14.10 -7.29
CA ALA A 258 -10.02 15.17 -7.36
C ALA A 258 -11.34 14.68 -6.77
N GLY A 259 -11.92 15.44 -5.85
CA GLY A 259 -13.12 14.97 -5.17
C GLY A 259 -14.00 16.07 -4.61
N LEU A 260 -15.11 15.62 -4.03
CA LEU A 260 -16.15 16.44 -3.43
C LEU A 260 -16.55 15.81 -2.10
N THR A 261 -16.57 16.61 -1.04
CA THR A 261 -17.20 16.21 0.23
C THR A 261 -18.51 16.99 0.39
N LEU A 262 -19.61 16.28 0.63
CA LEU A 262 -20.93 16.83 0.87
C LEU A 262 -21.36 16.48 2.28
N GLY A 263 -21.92 17.42 3.03
CA GLY A 263 -22.42 17.12 4.36
C GLY A 263 -23.46 18.12 4.86
N LYS A 264 -23.98 17.83 6.05
CA LYS A 264 -24.98 18.67 6.72
C LYS A 264 -24.64 18.80 8.19
N THR A 265 -24.83 19.99 8.76
CA THR A 265 -24.65 20.25 10.19
C THR A 265 -26.01 20.21 10.88
N PHE A 266 -26.13 19.39 11.92
CA PHE A 266 -27.26 19.35 12.83
C PHE A 266 -26.81 19.87 14.19
N THR A 267 -27.54 20.84 14.72
CA THR A 267 -27.37 21.32 16.10
C THR A 267 -28.46 20.68 16.95
N LEU A 268 -28.07 19.89 17.95
CA LEU A 268 -29.00 19.31 18.90
C LEU A 268 -29.41 20.36 19.93
N ASP A 269 -30.54 20.13 20.61
CA ASP A 269 -31.02 21.00 21.69
C ASP A 269 -29.99 21.15 22.84
N SER A 270 -29.11 20.17 23.00
CA SER A 270 -27.98 20.20 23.94
C SER A 270 -26.82 21.12 23.52
N GLY A 271 -26.87 21.71 22.33
CA GLY A 271 -25.76 22.46 21.72
C GLY A 271 -24.72 21.59 21.01
N ALA A 272 -24.85 20.26 21.07
CA ALA A 272 -23.96 19.34 20.36
C ALA A 272 -24.13 19.48 18.83
N LEU A 273 -23.02 19.45 18.10
CA LEU A 273 -23.01 19.50 16.64
C LEU A 273 -22.74 18.11 16.07
N ILE A 274 -23.63 17.62 15.19
CA ILE A 274 -23.43 16.40 14.42
C ILE A 274 -23.30 16.77 12.94
N LYS A 275 -22.24 16.28 12.29
CA LYS A 275 -21.94 16.60 10.88
C LYS A 275 -21.76 15.33 10.04
N PRO A 276 -22.82 14.61 9.64
CA PRO A 276 -22.68 13.55 8.66
C PRO A 276 -22.18 14.11 7.33
N TYR A 277 -21.31 13.36 6.68
CA TYR A 277 -20.76 13.71 5.38
C TYR A 277 -20.50 12.47 4.52
N ALA A 278 -20.47 12.68 3.21
CA ALA A 278 -20.05 11.70 2.22
C ALA A 278 -18.96 12.34 1.35
N ARG A 279 -17.96 11.53 0.97
CA ARG A 279 -16.86 11.96 0.10
C ARG A 279 -16.84 11.07 -1.14
N ILE A 280 -16.78 11.71 -2.30
CA ILE A 280 -16.67 11.06 -3.60
C ILE A 280 -15.41 11.61 -4.26
N ALA A 281 -14.60 10.73 -4.86
CA ALA A 281 -13.33 11.12 -5.45
C ALA A 281 -12.98 10.24 -6.66
N LEU A 282 -12.24 10.84 -7.59
CA LEU A 282 -11.52 10.15 -8.64
C LEU A 282 -10.03 10.24 -8.31
N ASN A 283 -9.34 9.11 -8.32
CA ASN A 283 -7.92 9.01 -8.00
C ASN A 283 -7.19 8.33 -9.16
N HIS A 284 -6.03 8.86 -9.56
CA HIS A 284 -5.17 8.36 -10.62
C HIS A 284 -3.75 8.15 -10.11
#